data_AF-A0A6N7CE46-F1
#
_entry.id   AF-A0A6N7CE46-F1
#
_cell.length_a   1.000
_cell.length_b   1.000
_cell.length_c   1.000
_cell.angle_alpha   90.00
_cell.angle_beta   90.00
_cell.angle_gamma   90.00
#
_symmetry.space_group_name_H-M   'P 1'
#
loop_
_entity.id
_entity.type
_entity.pdbx_description
1 polymer ?
#
loop_
_entity_poly.entity_id
_entity_poly.type
_entity_poly.pdbx_seq_one_letter_code
_entity_poly.pdbx_strand_id
1 'polypeptide(L)'
;MKKDTRSAGVARQYSGTAGRIENSQIGVFLAYASDRSRALIDRELYLPRAWTEDRERCRAAGIGDEVAFATKPELAQTMIERALDAGVPFGWLTGDEAYGQVGKLRLWLESRGVAHVLAVPKSQMVISMEPQQRRAHA
;
A
#
# COMPACT_ATOMS: atom_id res chain seq x y z
N MET A 1 -6.34 9.11 -19.04
CA MET A 1 -4.95 9.31 -19.54
C MET A 1 -4.57 10.78 -19.42
N LYS A 2 -3.47 11.08 -18.73
CA LYS A 2 -3.03 12.46 -18.53
C LYS A 2 -2.03 12.83 -19.63
N LYS A 3 -2.30 13.91 -20.38
CA LYS A 3 -1.46 14.37 -21.50
C LYS A 3 -0.36 15.35 -21.07
N ASP A 4 -0.40 15.81 -19.82
CA ASP A 4 0.51 16.82 -19.28
C ASP A 4 1.61 16.18 -18.41
N THR A 5 2.78 16.84 -18.34
CA THR A 5 3.94 16.47 -17.51
C THR A 5 4.04 17.29 -16.23
N ARG A 6 3.30 18.39 -16.09
CA ARG A 6 3.37 19.30 -14.92
C ARG A 6 2.56 18.82 -13.72
N SER A 7 1.63 17.93 -13.98
CA SER A 7 0.75 17.36 -12.97
C SER A 7 1.46 16.44 -11.98
N ALA A 8 1.38 16.74 -10.69
CA ALA A 8 2.00 16.00 -9.57
C ALA A 8 2.01 14.47 -9.75
N GLY A 9 3.16 13.82 -9.67
CA GLY A 9 3.28 12.36 -9.72
C GLY A 9 2.93 11.69 -11.05
N VAL A 10 2.66 12.46 -12.12
CA VAL A 10 2.38 11.88 -13.44
C VAL A 10 3.66 11.28 -14.05
N ALA A 11 3.60 10.02 -14.43
CA ALA A 11 4.67 9.35 -15.16
C ALA A 11 4.12 8.13 -15.91
N ARG A 12 4.96 7.53 -16.76
CA ARG A 12 4.68 6.22 -17.33
C ARG A 12 4.71 5.16 -16.24
N GLN A 13 3.53 4.68 -15.86
CA GLN A 13 3.35 3.72 -14.78
C GLN A 13 2.31 2.68 -15.21
N TYR A 14 2.41 1.47 -14.65
CA TYR A 14 1.37 0.48 -14.84
C TYR A 14 0.09 0.96 -14.15
N SER A 15 -0.96 1.18 -14.94
CA SER A 15 -2.29 1.53 -14.47
C SER A 15 -3.11 0.25 -14.40
N GLY A 16 -3.47 -0.19 -13.19
CA GLY A 16 -4.28 -1.39 -12.99
C GLY A 16 -5.65 -1.30 -13.67
N THR A 17 -6.27 -0.12 -13.67
CA THR A 17 -7.55 0.12 -14.36
C THR A 17 -7.42 0.07 -15.88
N ALA A 18 -6.30 0.55 -16.43
CA ALA A 18 -6.07 0.52 -17.88
C ALA A 18 -5.40 -0.77 -18.38
N GLY A 19 -4.94 -1.64 -17.47
CA GLY A 19 -4.24 -2.89 -17.78
C GLY A 19 -2.90 -2.72 -18.50
N ARG A 20 -2.34 -1.50 -18.55
CA ARG A 20 -1.14 -1.17 -19.33
C ARG A 20 -0.31 -0.07 -18.70
N ILE A 21 0.92 0.06 -19.20
CA ILE A 21 1.79 1.20 -18.85
C ILE A 21 1.34 2.42 -19.65
N GLU A 22 0.93 3.46 -18.95
CA GLU A 22 0.55 4.74 -19.55
C GLU A 22 0.94 5.91 -18.65
N ASN A 23 0.92 7.12 -19.21
CA ASN A 23 1.15 8.33 -18.44
C ASN A 23 -0.03 8.58 -17.50
N SER A 24 0.18 8.30 -16.23
CA SER A 24 -0.85 8.26 -15.19
C SER A 24 -0.31 8.71 -13.84
N GLN A 25 -1.23 9.11 -12.97
CA GLN A 25 -1.00 9.29 -11.53
C GLN A 25 -1.50 8.05 -10.81
N ILE A 26 -0.80 7.64 -9.76
CA ILE A 26 -1.20 6.49 -8.95
C ILE A 26 -1.45 6.97 -7.52
N GLY A 27 -2.66 6.73 -7.02
CA GLY A 27 -3.02 6.94 -5.62
C GLY A 27 -2.95 5.63 -4.84
N VAL A 28 -2.55 5.73 -3.58
CA VAL A 28 -2.71 4.69 -2.55
C VAL A 28 -3.84 5.16 -1.64
N PHE A 29 -4.77 4.26 -1.30
CA PHE A 29 -5.96 4.61 -0.53
C PHE A 29 -6.16 3.62 0.61
N LEU A 30 -6.56 4.13 1.77
CA LEU A 30 -7.00 3.32 2.90
C LEU A 30 -8.52 3.49 3.02
N ALA A 31 -9.23 2.37 2.88
CA ALA A 31 -10.67 2.32 3.01
C ALA A 31 -11.05 1.65 4.34
N TYR A 32 -11.93 2.31 5.09
CA TYR A 32 -12.59 1.74 6.24
C TYR A 32 -13.89 1.08 5.81
N ALA A 33 -14.12 -0.15 6.27
CA ALA A 33 -15.34 -0.91 5.96
C ALA A 33 -16.02 -1.37 7.26
N SER A 34 -17.32 -1.14 7.31
CA SER A 34 -18.23 -1.64 8.35
C SER A 34 -19.39 -2.40 7.69
N ASP A 35 -20.23 -3.00 8.50
CA ASP A 35 -21.51 -3.59 8.11
C ASP A 35 -22.44 -2.58 7.40
N ARG A 36 -22.37 -1.30 7.78
CA ARG A 36 -23.25 -0.24 7.26
C ARG A 36 -22.67 0.56 6.12
N SER A 37 -21.36 0.70 6.03
CA SER A 37 -20.75 1.63 5.08
C SER A 37 -19.28 1.36 4.78
N ARG A 38 -18.80 1.99 3.71
CA ARG A 38 -17.40 2.03 3.31
C ARG A 38 -16.99 3.47 3.03
N ALA A 39 -15.85 3.90 3.56
CA ALA A 39 -15.34 5.26 3.35
C ALA A 39 -13.82 5.22 3.15
N LEU A 40 -13.29 6.11 2.29
CA LEU A 40 -11.86 6.37 2.23
C LEU A 40 -11.51 7.25 3.42
N ILE A 41 -10.61 6.76 4.28
CA ILE A 41 -10.20 7.46 5.50
C ILE A 41 -8.81 8.08 5.36
N ASP A 42 -8.01 7.63 4.39
CA ASP A 42 -6.70 8.19 4.10
C ASP A 42 -6.34 7.98 2.61
N ARG A 43 -5.44 8.82 2.10
CA ARG A 43 -4.94 8.78 0.72
C ARG A 43 -3.52 9.33 0.63
N GLU A 44 -2.72 8.71 -0.21
CA GLU A 44 -1.39 9.18 -0.57
C GLU A 44 -1.22 9.20 -2.09
N LEU A 45 -0.48 10.18 -2.59
CA LEU A 45 -0.07 10.21 -4.00
C LEU A 45 1.29 9.54 -4.13
N TYR A 46 1.37 8.45 -4.90
CA TYR A 46 2.66 7.85 -5.20
C TYR A 46 3.45 8.74 -6.16
N LEU A 47 4.62 9.20 -5.71
CA LEU A 47 5.57 9.97 -6.50
C LEU A 47 6.70 9.06 -6.99
N PRO A 48 6.81 8.84 -8.31
CA PRO A 48 7.96 8.15 -8.89
C PRO A 48 9.26 8.85 -8.54
N ARG A 49 10.38 8.10 -8.46
CA ARG A 49 11.71 8.65 -8.14
C ARG A 49 12.10 9.85 -9.03
N ALA A 50 11.79 9.81 -10.31
CA ALA A 50 12.04 10.92 -11.24
C ALA A 50 11.28 12.22 -10.91
N TRP A 51 10.21 12.15 -10.10
CA TRP A 51 9.59 13.35 -9.53
C TRP A 51 10.38 13.84 -8.33
N THR A 52 10.72 12.95 -7.40
CA THR A 52 11.37 13.36 -6.16
C THR A 52 12.84 13.78 -6.36
N GLU A 53 13.44 13.45 -7.49
CA GLU A 53 14.77 13.94 -7.89
C GLU A 53 14.71 15.32 -8.58
N ASP A 54 13.54 15.78 -9.00
CA ASP A 54 13.31 17.08 -9.65
C ASP A 54 12.55 18.03 -8.70
N ARG A 55 13.31 18.70 -7.82
CA ARG A 55 12.74 19.58 -6.78
C ARG A 55 12.03 20.80 -7.36
N GLU A 56 12.52 21.36 -8.46
CA GLU A 56 11.86 22.48 -9.12
C GLU A 56 10.47 22.08 -9.63
N ARG A 57 10.37 20.91 -10.27
CA ARG A 57 9.10 20.36 -10.74
C ARG A 57 8.16 20.02 -9.59
N CYS A 58 8.68 19.46 -8.49
CA CYS A 58 7.89 19.23 -7.27
C CYS A 58 7.27 20.52 -6.74
N ARG A 59 8.07 21.57 -6.55
CA ARG A 59 7.60 22.87 -6.05
C ARG A 59 6.58 23.51 -6.98
N ALA A 60 6.81 23.45 -8.30
CA ALA A 60 5.84 23.92 -9.30
C ALA A 60 4.50 23.17 -9.24
N ALA A 61 4.48 21.92 -8.76
CA ALA A 61 3.28 21.13 -8.54
C ALA A 61 2.73 21.21 -7.11
N GLY A 62 3.29 22.05 -6.24
CA GLY A 62 2.87 22.23 -4.85
C GLY A 62 3.32 21.12 -3.89
N ILE A 63 4.34 20.33 -4.26
CA ILE A 63 4.92 19.27 -3.43
C ILE A 63 6.09 19.87 -2.63
N GLY A 64 6.05 19.73 -1.31
CA GLY A 64 7.08 20.22 -0.40
C GLY A 64 8.42 19.47 -0.54
N ASP A 65 9.49 20.10 -0.07
CA ASP A 65 10.86 19.57 -0.16
C ASP A 65 11.10 18.40 0.82
N GLU A 66 10.30 18.32 1.87
CA GLU A 66 10.28 17.21 2.83
C GLU A 66 9.73 15.90 2.23
N VAL A 67 9.01 15.99 1.11
CA VAL A 67 8.43 14.80 0.45
C VAL A 67 9.52 14.05 -0.30
N ALA A 68 10.01 12.98 0.34
CA ALA A 68 10.96 12.02 -0.22
C ALA A 68 10.27 10.92 -1.03
N PHE A 69 11.06 10.13 -1.75
CA PHE A 69 10.55 8.92 -2.41
C PHE A 69 10.08 7.90 -1.37
N ALA A 70 8.88 7.36 -1.56
CA ALA A 70 8.35 6.23 -0.81
C ALA A 70 7.67 5.25 -1.77
N THR A 71 7.89 3.96 -1.56
CA THR A 71 7.18 2.90 -2.27
C THR A 71 5.72 2.83 -1.83
N LYS A 72 4.85 2.24 -2.65
CA LYS A 72 3.42 2.10 -2.31
C LYS A 72 3.19 1.35 -0.99
N PRO A 73 3.93 0.26 -0.67
CA PRO A 73 3.82 -0.40 0.63
C PRO A 73 4.27 0.49 1.81
N GLU A 74 5.31 1.31 1.64
CA GLU A 74 5.73 2.28 2.68
C GLU A 74 4.66 3.36 2.91
N LEU A 75 4.04 3.86 1.83
CA LEU A 75 2.90 4.78 1.93
C LEU A 75 1.72 4.12 2.66
N ALA A 76 1.36 2.89 2.28
CA ALA A 76 0.30 2.15 2.96
C ALA A 76 0.60 1.92 4.45
N GLN A 77 1.84 1.53 4.79
CA GLN A 77 2.26 1.39 6.18
C GLN A 77 2.08 2.69 6.97
N THR A 78 2.50 3.81 6.39
CA THR A 78 2.36 5.15 7.00
C THR A 78 0.89 5.50 7.22
N MET A 79 0.02 5.22 6.25
CA MET A 79 -1.43 5.46 6.37
C MET A 79 -2.06 4.58 7.47
N ILE A 80 -1.62 3.33 7.60
CA ILE A 80 -2.08 2.42 8.66
C ILE A 80 -1.59 2.91 10.02
N GLU A 81 -0.34 3.37 10.12
CA GLU A 81 0.22 3.94 11.34
C GLU A 81 -0.59 5.15 11.80
N ARG A 82 -0.92 6.09 10.90
CA ARG A 82 -1.79 7.22 11.22
C ARG A 82 -3.17 6.79 11.71
N ALA A 83 -3.77 5.76 11.11
CA ALA A 83 -5.06 5.25 11.55
C ALA A 83 -5.00 4.61 12.95
N LEU A 84 -3.91 3.90 13.26
CA LEU A 84 -3.65 3.33 14.58
C LEU A 84 -3.45 4.44 15.62
N ASP A 85 -2.62 5.44 15.32
CA ASP A 85 -2.31 6.54 16.23
C ASP A 85 -3.54 7.43 16.50
N ALA A 86 -4.43 7.57 15.50
CA ALA A 86 -5.71 8.24 15.65
C ALA A 86 -6.76 7.40 16.42
N GLY A 87 -6.44 6.15 16.78
CA GLY A 87 -7.36 5.25 17.50
C GLY A 87 -8.57 4.81 16.67
N VAL A 88 -8.44 4.74 15.34
CA VAL A 88 -9.53 4.28 14.47
C VAL A 88 -9.90 2.83 14.84
N PRO A 89 -11.16 2.53 15.19
CA PRO A 89 -11.53 1.20 15.65
C PRO A 89 -11.68 0.24 14.47
N PHE A 90 -10.83 -0.78 14.33
CA PHE A 90 -11.00 -1.85 13.34
C PHE A 90 -10.56 -3.20 13.89
N GLY A 91 -11.16 -4.28 13.39
CA GLY A 91 -10.85 -5.63 13.85
C GLY A 91 -9.72 -6.32 13.09
N TRP A 92 -9.54 -5.99 11.80
CA TRP A 92 -8.53 -6.57 10.94
C TRP A 92 -8.28 -5.70 9.71
N LEU A 93 -7.14 -5.91 9.06
CA LEU A 93 -6.74 -5.23 7.83
C LEU A 93 -6.70 -6.21 6.65
N THR A 94 -6.98 -5.70 5.44
CA THR A 94 -6.82 -6.47 4.20
C THR A 94 -6.22 -5.66 3.07
N GLY A 95 -5.66 -6.37 2.10
CA GLY A 95 -4.92 -5.81 0.97
C GLY A 95 -4.56 -6.88 -0.05
N ASP A 96 -4.31 -6.43 -1.27
CA ASP A 96 -3.95 -7.28 -2.38
C ASP A 96 -2.49 -7.78 -2.30
N GLU A 97 -2.10 -8.54 -3.33
CA GLU A 97 -0.77 -9.15 -3.46
C GLU A 97 0.35 -8.12 -3.49
N ALA A 98 0.10 -6.89 -3.97
CA ALA A 98 1.11 -5.85 -4.05
C ALA A 98 1.64 -5.48 -2.65
N TYR A 99 0.80 -5.60 -1.63
CA TYR A 99 1.16 -5.39 -0.22
C TYR A 99 1.56 -6.68 0.48
N GLY A 100 0.83 -7.78 0.28
CA GLY A 100 1.10 -9.01 1.02
C GLY A 100 2.42 -9.70 0.65
N GLN A 101 2.93 -9.52 -0.58
CA GLN A 101 4.26 -10.00 -0.94
C GLN A 101 5.39 -9.31 -0.13
N VAL A 102 5.11 -8.15 0.50
CA VAL A 102 6.09 -7.41 1.30
C VAL A 102 6.16 -8.00 2.70
N GLY A 103 7.08 -8.95 2.90
CA GLY A 103 7.24 -9.64 4.20
C GLY A 103 7.47 -8.68 5.37
N LYS A 104 8.19 -7.57 5.16
CA LYS A 104 8.41 -6.55 6.21
C LYS A 104 7.11 -5.88 6.67
N LEU A 105 6.16 -5.63 5.76
CA LEU A 105 4.87 -5.05 6.10
C LEU A 105 4.05 -6.03 6.94
N ARG A 106 4.04 -7.32 6.59
CA ARG A 106 3.39 -8.37 7.38
C ARG A 106 3.96 -8.47 8.79
N LEU A 107 5.29 -8.59 8.92
CA LEU A 107 5.96 -8.63 10.22
C LEU A 107 5.71 -7.36 11.05
N TRP A 108 5.59 -6.20 10.41
CA TRP A 108 5.25 -4.95 11.10
C TRP A 108 3.79 -4.94 11.59
N LEU A 109 2.83 -5.45 10.81
CA LEU A 109 1.44 -5.61 11.28
C LEU A 109 1.38 -6.55 12.48
N GLU A 110 2.12 -7.67 12.44
CA GLU A 110 2.22 -8.63 13.55
C GLU A 110 2.81 -7.99 14.81
N SER A 111 3.89 -7.21 14.69
CA SER A 111 4.53 -6.54 15.82
C SER A 111 3.64 -5.46 16.46
N ARG A 112 2.68 -4.92 15.71
CA ARG A 112 1.66 -3.98 16.19
C ARG A 112 0.39 -4.67 16.68
N GLY A 113 0.33 -6.00 16.68
CA GLY A 113 -0.85 -6.77 17.09
C GLY A 113 -2.04 -6.63 16.14
N VAL A 114 -1.80 -6.24 14.89
CA VAL A 114 -2.85 -6.03 13.89
C VAL A 114 -3.15 -7.35 13.18
N ALA A 115 -4.35 -7.89 13.42
CA ALA A 115 -4.88 -9.01 12.65
C ALA A 115 -5.01 -8.61 11.17
N HIS A 116 -4.56 -9.46 10.26
CA HIS A 116 -4.55 -9.12 8.84
C HIS A 116 -4.77 -10.33 7.93
N VAL A 117 -5.38 -10.07 6.77
CA VAL A 117 -5.55 -11.01 5.67
C VAL A 117 -5.02 -10.33 4.41
N LEU A 118 -3.82 -10.71 4.00
CA LEU A 118 -3.18 -10.17 2.80
C LEU A 118 -3.00 -11.27 1.75
N ALA A 119 -3.33 -10.97 0.50
CA ALA A 119 -3.01 -11.88 -0.59
C ALA A 119 -1.48 -11.96 -0.76
N VAL A 120 -0.95 -13.16 -1.00
CA VAL A 120 0.49 -13.39 -1.21
C VAL A 120 0.69 -14.21 -2.48
N PRO A 121 1.86 -14.07 -3.15
CA PRO A 121 2.16 -14.90 -4.32
C PRO A 121 2.23 -16.36 -3.94
N LYS A 122 1.88 -17.24 -4.88
CA LYS A 122 2.00 -18.70 -4.69
C LYS A 122 3.42 -19.14 -4.31
N SER A 123 4.44 -18.40 -4.76
CA SER A 123 5.84 -18.65 -4.43
C SER A 123 6.26 -18.13 -3.05
N GLN A 124 5.34 -17.55 -2.27
CA GLN A 124 5.65 -17.03 -0.94
C GLN A 124 6.05 -18.18 -0.01
N MET A 125 7.28 -18.12 0.49
CA MET A 125 7.72 -19.01 1.57
C MET A 125 6.97 -18.66 2.85
N VAL A 126 6.38 -19.69 3.47
CA VAL A 126 5.71 -19.62 4.77
C VAL A 126 6.39 -20.58 5.73
N ILE A 127 6.62 -20.14 6.96
CA ILE A 127 7.13 -21.01 8.03
C ILE A 127 5.90 -21.49 8.79
N SER A 128 5.54 -22.76 8.64
CA SER A 128 4.49 -23.38 9.44
C SER A 128 5.07 -23.76 10.80
N MET A 129 4.59 -23.14 11.87
CA MET A 129 4.88 -23.59 13.24
C MET A 129 3.93 -24.73 13.60
N GLU A 130 4.19 -25.91 13.01
CA GLU A 130 3.94 -27.28 13.54
C GLU A 130 3.93 -28.34 12.41
N PRO A 131 4.81 -29.37 12.45
CA PRO A 131 4.57 -30.64 11.77
C PRO A 131 3.97 -31.64 12.77
N GLN A 132 2.65 -31.61 12.98
CA GLN A 132 1.95 -32.74 13.61
C GLN A 132 1.22 -33.56 12.53
N GLN A 133 1.92 -34.54 11.95
CA GLN A 133 1.23 -35.65 11.28
C GLN A 133 0.63 -36.57 12.33
N ARG A 134 -0.66 -36.42 12.63
CA ARG A 134 -1.42 -37.51 13.26
C ARG A 134 -1.99 -38.39 12.15
N ARG A 135 -1.49 -39.64 12.05
CA ARG A 135 -2.09 -40.67 11.21
C ARG A 135 -3.52 -40.94 11.69
N ALA A 136 -4.50 -40.66 10.85
CA ALA A 136 -5.86 -41.18 11.03
C ALA A 136 -5.94 -42.54 10.33
N HIS A 137 -5.66 -43.62 11.06
CA HIS A 137 -6.16 -44.94 10.73
C HIS A 137 -6.64 -45.60 12.02
N ALA A 138 -7.96 -45.79 12.09
CA ALA A 138 -8.60 -46.86 12.86
C ALA A 138 -8.55 -48.15 12.04
#